data_AF-I4N533-F1
#
_entry.id   AF-I4N533-F1
#
_cell.length_a   1.000
_cell.length_b   1.000
_cell.length_c   1.000
_cell.angle_alpha   90.00
_cell.angle_beta   90.00
_cell.angle_gamma   90.00
#
_symmetry.space_group_name_H-M   'P 1'
#
loop_
_entity.id
_entity.type
_entity.pdbx_description
1 polymer ?
#
loop_
_entity_poly.entity_id
_entity_poly.type
_entity_poly.pdbx_seq_one_letter_code
_entity_poly.pdbx_strand_id
1 'polypeptide(L)' 'MKIVLTELTRESGSHWQVRLDQHVVTFRSEPEARAFIETLQSRLAAPHRLPYRQQSAAS' A
#
# COMPACT_ATOMS: atom_id res chain seq x y z
N MET A 1 0.49 11.10 2.26
CA MET A 1 1.11 9.75 2.32
C MET A 1 2.38 9.76 1.50
N LYS A 2 3.51 9.37 2.10
CA LYS A 2 4.76 9.15 1.37
C LYS A 2 4.99 7.65 1.22
N ILE A 3 5.13 7.18 -0.02
CA ILE A 3 5.52 5.80 -0.33
C ILE A 3 6.98 5.83 -0.78
N VAL A 4 7.82 4.97 -0.19
CA VAL A 4 9.25 4.84 -0.53
C VAL A 4 9.58 3.37 -0.76
N LEU A 5 10.24 3.07 -1.88
CA LEU A 5 10.86 1.77 -2.13
C LEU A 5 12.34 1.82 -1.73
N THR A 6 12.82 0.80 -1.05
CA THR A 6 14.23 0.70 -0.62
C THR A 6 14.73 -0.72 -0.81
N GLU A 7 15.87 -0.88 -1.48
CA GLU A 7 16.56 -2.16 -1.55
C GLU A 7 17.35 -2.40 -0.26
N LEU A 8 17.28 -3.63 0.25
CA LEU A 8 18.04 -4.12 1.38
C LEU A 8 18.87 -5.34 0.93
N THR A 9 20.16 -5.15 0.75
CA THR A 9 21.08 -6.28 0.58
C THR A 9 21.27 -6.95 1.93
N ARG A 10 20.85 -8.22 2.06
CA ARG A 10 21.12 -9.05 3.23
C ARG A 10 21.97 -10.24 2.84
N GLU A 11 22.58 -10.89 3.83
CA GLU A 11 23.43 -12.07 3.67
C GLU A 11 22.73 -13.21 2.89
N SER A 12 21.40 -13.28 2.97
CA SER A 12 20.56 -14.28 2.28
C SER A 12 19.96 -13.80 0.94
N GLY A 13 20.42 -12.66 0.40
CA GLY A 13 19.94 -12.09 -0.87
C GLY A 13 19.30 -10.70 -0.75
N SER A 14 19.00 -10.08 -1.90
CA SER A 14 18.32 -8.78 -1.96
C SER A 14 16.87 -8.89 -1.50
N HIS A 15 16.49 -8.03 -0.57
CA HIS A 15 15.13 -7.83 -0.09
C HIS A 15 14.67 -6.42 -0.48
N TRP A 16 13.37 -6.22 -0.59
CA TRP A 16 12.80 -4.94 -1.01
C TRP A 16 11.79 -4.45 0.01
N GLN A 17 11.94 -3.23 0.50
CA GLN A 17 11.03 -2.63 1.46
C GLN A 17 10.19 -1.54 0.83
N VAL A 18 8.88 -1.66 1.02
CA VAL A 18 7.92 -0.59 0.74
C VAL A 18 7.54 0.04 2.08
N ARG A 19 7.88 1.33 2.25
CA ARG A 19 7.50 2.10 3.42
C ARG A 19 6.37 3.07 3.08
N LEU A 20 5.29 3.00 3.85
CA LEU A 20 4.15 3.88 3.80
C LEU A 20 3.99 4.58 5.15
N ASP A 21 4.48 5.83 5.22
CA ASP A 21 4.60 6.58 6.47
C ASP A 21 5.29 5.75 7.58
N GLN A 22 4.54 5.22 8.55
CA GLN A 22 5.05 4.37 9.64
C GLN A 22 4.97 2.86 9.36
N HIS A 23 4.31 2.44 8.28
CA HIS A 23 4.13 1.04 7.92
C HIS A 23 5.25 0.58 6.99
N VAL A 24 5.85 -0.57 7.27
CA VAL A 24 6.91 -1.16 6.45
C VAL A 24 6.50 -2.58 6.05
N VAL A 25 6.55 -2.88 4.75
CA VAL A 25 6.30 -4.20 4.19
C VAL A 25 7.55 -4.65 3.45
N THR A 26 8.00 -5.88 3.68
CA THR A 26 9.22 -6.43 3.06
C THR A 26 8.85 -7.53 2.06
N PHE A 27 9.50 -7.50 0.90
CA PHE A 27 9.34 -8.41 -0.24
C PHE A 27 10.66 -9.09 -0.55
N ARG A 28 10.59 -10.26 -1.19
CA ARG A 28 11.76 -11.03 -1.62
C ARG A 28 12.24 -10.64 -3.02
N SER A 29 11.43 -9.90 -3.78
CA SER A 29 11.75 -9.49 -5.13
C SER A 29 11.28 -8.06 -5.43
N GLU A 30 12.00 -7.39 -6.32
CA GLU A 30 11.64 -6.04 -6.76
C GLU A 30 10.29 -5.99 -7.50
N PRO A 31 9.98 -6.93 -8.42
CA PRO A 31 8.72 -6.90 -9.16
C PRO A 31 7.50 -6.99 -8.25
N GLU A 32 7.55 -7.82 -7.20
CA GLU A 32 6.47 -7.92 -6.21
C GLU A 32 6.29 -6.62 -5.44
N ALA A 33 7.39 -5.99 -5.00
CA ALA A 33 7.34 -4.71 -4.29
C ALA A 33 6.75 -3.60 -5.16
N ARG A 34 7.10 -3.56 -6.46
CA ARG A 34 6.55 -2.61 -7.42
C ARG A 34 5.06 -2.84 -7.67
N ALA A 35 4.64 -4.08 -7.92
CA ALA A 35 3.22 -4.42 -8.12
C ALA A 35 2.35 -4.05 -6.88
N PHE A 36 2.91 -4.22 -5.68
CA PHE A 36 2.27 -3.77 -4.45
C PHE A 36 2.11 -2.24 -4.41
N ILE A 37 3.15 -1.48 -4.78
CA ILE A 37 3.08 -0.01 -4.86
C ILE A 37 2.01 0.44 -5.85
N GLU A 38 1.94 -0.15 -7.04
CA GLU A 38 0.93 0.19 -8.04
C GLU A 38 -0.50 -0.04 -7.51
N THR A 39 -0.73 -1.19 -6.87
CA THR A 39 -2.01 -1.50 -6.24
C THR A 39 -2.35 -0.49 -5.15
N LEU A 40 -1.37 -0.12 -4.32
CA LEU A 40 -1.55 0.85 -3.24
C LEU A 40 -1.88 2.24 -3.78
N GLN A 41 -1.13 2.71 -4.79
CA GLN A 41 -1.39 4.01 -5.43
C GLN A 41 -2.77 4.03 -6.10
N SER A 42 -3.15 2.97 -6.81
CA SER A 42 -4.48 2.84 -7.43
C SER A 42 -5.60 2.94 -6.39
N ARG A 43 -5.43 2.29 -5.24
CA ARG A 43 -6.41 2.37 -4.13
C ARG A 43 -6.50 3.76 -3.54
N LEU A 44 -5.38 4.46 -3.37
CA LEU A 44 -5.36 5.81 -2.81
C LEU A 44 -5.92 6.87 -3.76
N ALA A 45 -5.75 6.66 -5.06
CA ALA A 45 -6.31 7.52 -6.09
C ALA A 45 -7.79 7.23 -6.36
N ALA A 46 -8.32 6.09 -5.89
CA ALA A 46 -9.68 5.70 -6.16
C ALA A 46 -10.67 6.69 -5.51
N PRO A 47 -11.70 7.15 -6.22
CA PRO A 47 -12.77 7.93 -5.64
C PRO A 47 -13.56 7.04 -4.67
N HIS A 48 -13.24 7.11 -3.39
CA HIS A 48 -13.98 6.38 -2.36
C HIS A 48 -15.35 7.03 -2.18
N ARG A 49 -16.39 6.48 -2.83
CA ARG A 49 -17.77 6.85 -2.51
C ARG A 49 -18.05 6.44 -1.07
N LEU A 50 -18.27 7.42 -0.20
CA LEU A 50 -18.83 7.17 1.11
C LEU A 50 -20.23 6.55 0.92
N PRO A 51 -20.58 5.45 1.59
CA PRO A 51 -21.96 4.99 1.58
C PRO A 51 -22.82 6.12 2.14
N TYR A 52 -23.76 6.62 1.33
CA TYR A 52 -24.76 7.57 1.79
C TYR A 52 -25.45 6.92 2.99
N ARG A 53 -25.29 7.53 4.17
CA ARG A 53 -25.99 7.11 5.38
C ARG A 53 -27.47 7.39 5.14
N GLN A 54 -28.16 6.45 4.50
CA GLN A 54 -29.62 6.42 4.43
C GLN A 54 -30.08 6.47 5.89
N GLN A 55 -30.54 7.65 6.31
CA GLN A 55 -31.18 7.84 7.58
C GLN A 55 -32.35 6.86 7.60
N SER A 56 -32.22 5.79 8.37
CA SER A 56 -33.36 4.98 8.75
C SER A 56 -34.26 5.90 9.57
N ALA A 57 -35.27 6.47 8.92
CA ALA A 57 -36.44 6.97 9.62
C ALA A 57 -37.12 5.73 10.20
N ALA A 58 -36.77 5.39 11.44
CA ALA A 58 -37.55 4.48 12.25
C ALA A 58 -38.65 5.31 12.91
N SER A 59 -39.88 4.90 12.61
CA SER A 59 -41.17 5.48 12.97
C SER A 59 -41.44 5.51 14.47
#